data_AF-A0A973WKJ5-F1
#
_entry.id   AF-A0A973WKJ5-F1
#
_cell.length_a   1.000
_cell.length_b   1.000
_cell.length_c   1.000
_cell.angle_alpha   90.00
_cell.angle_beta   90.00
_cell.angle_gamma   90.00
#
_symmetry.space_group_name_H-M   'P 1'
#
loop_
_entity.id
_entity.type
_entity.pdbx_description
1 polymer ?
#
loop_
_entity_poly.entity_id
_entity_poly.type
_entity_poly.pdbx_seq_one_letter_code
_entity_poly.pdbx_strand_id
1 'polypeptide(L)'
;MRKLIEFDDDTFDKLKQLGRDRMATLQELADEAFADLLKKHGIPIDLKDALRKSARLQETARLQEAAKPGPATPKGARKQGRKR
;
A
#
# COMPACT_ATOMS: atom_id res chain seq x y z
N MET A 1 21.64 -10.12 4.28
CA MET A 1 20.82 -11.04 5.12
C MET A 1 20.36 -12.18 4.24
N ARG A 2 20.68 -13.44 4.56
CA ARG A 2 20.23 -14.61 3.79
C ARG A 2 18.94 -15.16 4.41
N LYS A 3 17.90 -15.35 3.60
CA LYS A 3 16.68 -16.07 3.99
C LYS A 3 16.71 -17.43 3.29
N LEU A 4 16.35 -18.49 4.00
CA LEU A 4 16.25 -19.85 3.46
C LEU A 4 14.77 -20.21 3.34
N ILE A 5 14.39 -20.74 2.19
CA ILE A 5 13.07 -21.27 1.90
C ILE A 5 13.28 -22.72 1.51
N GLU A 6 12.63 -23.63 2.22
CA GLU A 6 12.65 -25.05 1.92
C GLU A 6 11.57 -25.38 0.89
N PHE A 7 11.92 -26.23 -0.06
CA PHE A 7 11.01 -26.81 -1.04
C PHE A 7 11.11 -28.32 -0.91
N ASP A 8 9.99 -29.02 -1.09
CA ASP A 8 10.05 -30.44 -1.38
C ASP A 8 10.73 -30.68 -2.75
N ASP A 9 11.36 -31.83 -2.90
CA ASP A 9 12.16 -32.16 -4.08
C ASP A 9 11.32 -32.11 -5.37
N ASP A 10 10.08 -32.61 -5.32
CA ASP A 10 9.17 -32.63 -6.46
C ASP A 10 8.78 -31.22 -6.92
N THR A 11 8.46 -30.32 -5.99
CA THR A 11 8.14 -28.93 -6.28
C THR A 11 9.35 -28.20 -6.81
N PHE A 12 10.53 -28.42 -6.22
CA PHE A 12 11.77 -27.79 -6.69
C PHE A 12 12.11 -28.19 -8.13
N ASP A 13 11.95 -29.46 -8.47
CA ASP A 13 12.17 -29.95 -9.84
C ASP A 13 11.17 -29.36 -10.84
N LYS A 14 9.89 -29.27 -10.47
CA LYS A 14 8.87 -28.60 -11.29
C LYS A 14 9.18 -27.11 -11.50
N LEU A 15 9.63 -26.41 -10.46
CA LEU A 15 10.00 -25.00 -10.56
C LEU A 15 11.24 -24.80 -11.46
N LYS A 16 12.25 -25.67 -11.35
CA LYS A 16 13.41 -25.65 -12.26
C LYS A 16 13.01 -25.93 -13.71
N GLN A 17 12.13 -26.90 -13.94
CA GLN A 17 11.63 -27.19 -15.28
C GLN A 17 10.86 -26.00 -15.86
N LEU A 18 9.95 -25.42 -15.07
CA LEU A 18 9.18 -24.24 -15.47
C LEU A 18 10.07 -23.04 -15.81
N GLY A 19 11.16 -22.83 -15.05
CA GLY A 19 12.16 -21.83 -15.37
C GLY A 19 12.80 -22.07 -16.74
N ARG A 20 13.25 -23.30 -17.02
CA ARG A 20 13.84 -23.66 -18.32
C ARG A 20 12.86 -23.45 -19.47
N ASP A 21 11.60 -23.85 -19.30
CA ASP A 21 10.56 -23.73 -20.33
C ASP A 21 10.28 -22.26 -20.68
N ARG A 22 10.42 -21.35 -19.70
CA ARG A 22 10.25 -19.90 -19.87
C ARG A 22 11.54 -19.15 -20.17
N MET A 23 12.66 -19.85 -20.33
CA MET A 23 14.02 -19.25 -20.43
C MET A 23 14.35 -18.30 -19.27
N ALA A 24 13.84 -18.61 -18.07
CA ALA A 24 14.03 -17.83 -16.85
C ALA A 24 14.75 -18.65 -15.78
N THR A 25 15.41 -17.96 -14.87
CA THR A 25 15.98 -18.57 -13.68
C THR A 25 14.89 -18.79 -12.62
N LEU A 26 15.14 -19.71 -11.69
CA LEU A 26 14.26 -19.91 -10.52
C LEU A 26 14.09 -18.62 -9.71
N GLN A 27 15.14 -17.80 -9.64
CA GLN A 27 15.12 -16.53 -8.92
C GLN A 27 14.16 -15.54 -9.57
N GLU A 28 14.22 -15.37 -10.89
CA GLU A 28 13.32 -14.47 -11.63
C GLU A 28 11.86 -14.91 -11.51
N LEU A 29 11.61 -16.23 -11.58
CA LEU A 29 10.27 -16.78 -11.35
C LEU A 29 9.77 -16.49 -9.94
N ALA A 30 10.64 -16.58 -8.94
CA ALA A 30 10.30 -16.26 -7.56
C ALA A 30 10.01 -14.77 -7.38
N ASP A 31 10.85 -13.90 -7.95
CA ASP A 31 10.69 -12.45 -7.86
C ASP A 31 9.38 -11.99 -8.52
N GLU A 32 9.01 -12.57 -9.67
CA GLU A 32 7.72 -12.31 -10.33
C GLU A 32 6.53 -12.77 -9.47
N ALA A 33 6.59 -14.02 -8.96
CA ALA A 33 5.53 -14.57 -8.13
C ALA A 33 5.33 -13.78 -6.83
N PHE A 34 6.42 -13.36 -6.18
CA PHE A 34 6.36 -12.53 -4.98
C PHE A 34 5.84 -11.13 -5.29
N ALA A 35 6.28 -10.51 -6.39
CA ALA A 35 5.79 -9.19 -6.78
C ALA A 35 4.26 -9.20 -7.00
N ASP A 36 3.76 -10.21 -7.71
CA ASP A 36 2.32 -10.39 -7.94
C ASP A 36 1.54 -10.64 -6.65
N LEU A 37 2.10 -11.43 -5.72
CA LEU A 37 1.48 -11.67 -4.41
C LEU A 37 1.40 -10.39 -3.58
N LEU A 38 2.52 -9.68 -3.44
CA LEU A 38 2.61 -8.45 -2.67
C LEU A 38 1.69 -7.36 -3.24
N LYS A 39 1.63 -7.24 -4.56
CA LYS A 39 0.73 -6.31 -5.25
C LYS A 39 -0.74 -6.61 -4.97
N LYS A 40 -1.16 -7.88 -4.99
CA LYS A 40 -2.55 -8.29 -4.65
C LYS A 40 -2.93 -7.94 -3.21
N HIS A 41 -1.97 -7.98 -2.28
CA HIS A 41 -2.18 -7.59 -0.88
C HIS A 41 -1.88 -6.10 -0.59
N GLY A 42 -1.61 -5.30 -1.64
CA GLY A 42 -1.35 -3.87 -1.51
C GLY A 42 -0.04 -3.53 -0.81
N ILE A 43 0.91 -4.47 -0.76
CA ILE A 43 2.26 -4.25 -0.23
C ILE A 43 3.12 -3.70 -1.38
N PRO A 44 3.75 -2.52 -1.22
CA PRO A 44 4.61 -1.97 -2.25
C PRO A 44 5.84 -2.85 -2.49
N ILE A 45 6.14 -3.13 -3.76
CA ILE A 45 7.24 -4.01 -4.16
C ILE A 45 8.57 -3.27 -4.32
N ASP A 46 8.52 -1.98 -4.67
CA ASP A 46 9.69 -1.13 -4.83
C ASP A 46 9.53 0.20 -4.06
N LEU A 47 10.64 0.95 -3.96
CA LEU A 47 10.65 2.26 -3.32
C LEU A 47 9.69 3.24 -4.01
N LYS A 48 9.54 3.15 -5.33
CA LYS A 48 8.71 4.06 -6.12
C LYS A 48 7.23 3.88 -5.80
N ASP A 49 6.75 2.65 -5.71
CA ASP A 49 5.40 2.27 -5.33
C ASP A 49 5.14 2.60 -3.87
N ALA A 50 6.13 2.41 -2.99
CA ALA A 50 6.03 2.80 -1.59
C ALA A 50 5.84 4.32 -1.45
N LEU A 51 6.65 5.10 -2.17
CA LEU A 51 6.55 6.55 -2.22
C LEU A 51 5.22 7.00 -2.83
N ARG A 52 4.77 6.36 -3.92
CA ARG A 52 3.50 6.67 -4.56
C ARG A 52 2.31 6.38 -3.64
N LYS A 53 2.33 5.27 -2.91
CA LYS A 53 1.29 4.94 -1.92
C LYS A 53 1.29 5.95 -0.77
N SER A 54 2.47 6.34 -0.29
CA SER A 54 2.64 7.31 0.80
C SER A 54 2.13 8.71 0.41
N ALA A 55 2.45 9.16 -0.82
CA ALA A 55 1.96 10.42 -1.36
C ALA A 55 0.42 10.41 -1.49
N ARG A 56 -0.16 9.33 -2.02
CA ARG A 56 -1.63 9.18 -2.10
C ARG A 56 -2.29 9.18 -0.72
N LEU A 57 -1.69 8.52 0.27
CA LEU A 57 -2.19 8.55 1.65
C LEU A 57 -2.16 9.97 2.22
N GLN A 58 -1.08 10.72 2.01
CA GLN A 58 -1.02 12.12 2.42
C GLN A 58 -2.08 12.98 1.72
N GLU A 59 -2.30 12.78 0.43
CA GLU A 59 -3.32 13.52 -0.32
C GLU A 59 -4.72 13.22 0.20
N THR A 60 -5.05 11.93 0.44
CA THR A 60 -6.34 11.55 1.04
C THR A 60 -6.50 12.11 2.46
N ALA A 61 -5.43 12.14 3.26
CA ALA A 61 -5.47 12.73 4.59
C ALA A 61 -5.74 14.24 4.55
N ARG A 62 -5.09 14.97 3.62
CA ARG A 62 -5.33 16.41 3.42
C ARG A 62 -6.75 16.71 2.97
N LEU A 63 -7.30 15.90 2.06
CA LEU A 63 -8.68 16.05 1.59
C LEU A 63 -9.69 15.75 2.70
N GLN A 64 -9.43 14.76 3.55
CA GLN A 64 -10.26 14.46 4.72
C GLN A 64 -10.17 15.56 5.80
N GLU A 65 -8.99 16.15 5.99
CA GLU A 65 -8.80 17.27 6.90
C GLU A 65 -9.53 18.53 6.40
N ALA A 66 -9.48 18.82 5.11
CA ALA A 66 -10.22 19.92 4.49
C ALA A 66 -11.74 19.71 4.47
N ALA A 67 -12.20 18.45 4.47
CA ALA A 67 -13.62 18.09 4.50
C ALA A 67 -14.22 18.02 5.91
N LYS A 68 -13.41 18.06 6.98
CA LYS A 68 -13.93 18.19 8.34
C LYS A 68 -14.47 19.61 8.51
N PRO A 69 -15.78 19.81 8.76
CA PRO A 69 -16.27 21.12 9.15
C PRO A 69 -15.54 21.51 10.44
N GLY A 70 -14.81 22.63 10.41
CA GLY A 70 -14.08 23.14 11.56
C GLY A 70 -15.00 23.27 12.78
N PRO A 71 -14.45 23.25 14.01
CA PRO A 71 -15.26 23.34 15.23
C PRO A 71 -16.17 24.56 15.09
N ALA A 72 -17.48 24.31 15.03
CA ALA A 72 -18.47 25.35 14.87
C ALA A 72 -18.31 26.31 16.04
N THR A 73 -17.63 27.43 15.82
CA THR A 73 -17.62 28.53 16.76
C THR A 73 -19.05 29.03 16.82
N PRO A 74 -19.73 28.98 17.99
CA PRO A 74 -21.09 29.49 18.09
C PRO A 74 -21.03 31.01 17.87
N LYS A 75 -21.43 31.42 16.67
CA LYS A 75 -21.36 32.79 16.20
C LYS A 75 -22.52 33.59 16.81
N GLY A 76 -22.19 34.39 17.83
CA GLY A 76 -22.86 35.65 18.12
C GLY A 76 -24.26 35.60 18.71
N ALA A 77 -24.34 35.52 20.04
CA ALA A 77 -25.46 36.11 20.77
C ALA A 77 -25.30 37.64 20.81
N ARG A 78 -25.61 38.33 19.70
CA ARG A 78 -25.69 39.81 19.68
C ARG A 78 -27.16 40.25 19.70
N LYS A 79 -27.55 40.73 20.89
CA LYS A 79 -28.51 41.80 21.23
C LYS A 79 -29.98 41.62 20.83
N GLN A 80 -30.87 41.64 21.84
CA GLN A 80 -32.01 42.58 21.90
C GLN A 80 -32.79 42.48 23.23
N GLY A 81 -33.18 43.64 23.80
CA GLY A 81 -34.16 43.76 24.89
C GLY A 81 -33.64 44.57 26.10
N ARG A 82 -33.63 45.91 26.08
CA ARG A 82 -34.76 46.86 26.29
C ARG A 82 -34.99 47.18 27.78
N LYS A 83 -34.51 48.38 28.15
CA LYS A 83 -35.02 49.35 29.15
C LYS A 83 -35.57 48.78 30.47
N ARG A 84 -34.96 49.19 31.58
CA ARG A 84 -35.59 49.99 32.66
C ARG A 84 -34.55 50.47 33.65
#